data_AF-A0A937ERL6-F1
#
_entry.id   AF-A0A937ERL6-F1
#
_cell.length_a   1.000
_cell.length_b   1.000
_cell.length_c   1.000
_cell.angle_alpha   90.00
_cell.angle_beta   90.00
_cell.angle_gamma   90.00
#
_symmetry.space_group_name_H-M   'P 1'
#
loop_
_entity.id
_entity.type
_entity.pdbx_description
1 polymer ?
#
loop_
_entity_poly.entity_id
_entity_poly.type
_entity_poly.pdbx_seq_one_letter_code
_entity_poly.pdbx_strand_id
1 'polypeptide(L)'
;MLNSTEGYSDGYTWYYVKFRSGAAGWVRGDFVTFVSGQGGPAPSSRTGYLRTADAGSRVNVRSAPSTSATSPHYGVDGDRVQVFDSTRGGDGYTWYYIKFRSGATGWVRGDFIDLTN
;
A
#
# COMPACT_ATOMS: atom_id res chain seq x y z
N MET A 1 -12.01 2.79 19.20
CA MET A 1 -10.56 3.03 19.09
C MET A 1 -9.99 1.85 18.31
N LEU A 2 -9.46 2.07 17.11
CA LEU A 2 -8.71 1.04 16.39
C LEU A 2 -7.27 1.16 16.88
N ASN A 3 -6.64 0.05 17.24
CA ASN A 3 -5.25 0.03 17.64
C ASN A 3 -4.52 -0.80 16.57
N SER A 4 -3.61 -0.17 15.83
CA SER A 4 -2.72 -0.88 14.91
C SER A 4 -1.56 -1.41 15.73
N THR A 5 -1.47 -2.72 15.90
CA THR A 5 -0.27 -3.37 16.47
C THR A 5 0.32 -4.26 15.38
N GLU A 6 1.61 -4.10 15.14
CA GLU A 6 2.37 -4.85 14.14
C GLU A 6 2.47 -6.34 14.49
N GLY A 7 2.54 -7.17 13.45
CA GLY A 7 3.20 -8.46 13.52
C GLY A 7 2.31 -9.69 13.35
N TYR A 8 1.97 -10.02 12.11
CA TYR A 8 1.82 -11.41 11.69
C TYR A 8 2.64 -11.61 10.41
N SER A 9 3.44 -12.66 10.42
CA SER A 9 4.54 -12.94 9.50
C SER A 9 4.12 -13.36 8.08
N ASP A 10 2.93 -12.96 7.64
CA ASP A 10 2.37 -13.28 6.32
C ASP A 10 2.58 -12.15 5.29
N GLY A 11 3.16 -11.03 5.70
CA GLY A 11 3.44 -9.89 4.81
C GLY A 11 2.21 -9.02 4.54
N TYR A 12 1.25 -9.01 5.46
CA TYR A 12 0.05 -8.18 5.35
C TYR A 12 -0.13 -7.30 6.58
N THR A 13 -0.68 -6.12 6.36
CA THR A 13 -1.11 -5.24 7.44
C THR A 13 -2.44 -5.73 8.01
N TRP A 14 -2.53 -5.91 9.33
CA TRP A 14 -3.75 -6.31 10.02
C TRP A 14 -4.30 -5.17 10.87
N TYR A 15 -5.61 -4.95 10.80
CA TYR A 15 -6.32 -3.93 11.60
C TYR A 15 -7.20 -4.60 12.65
N TYR A 16 -7.04 -4.22 13.91
CA TYR A 16 -7.95 -4.64 14.96
C TYR A 16 -9.22 -3.78 14.92
N VAL A 17 -10.35 -4.42 14.63
CA VAL A 17 -11.66 -3.78 14.52
C VAL A 17 -12.53 -4.20 15.71
N LYS A 18 -13.16 -3.22 16.35
CA LYS A 18 -14.17 -3.44 17.40
C LYS A 18 -15.49 -2.82 16.96
N PHE A 19 -16.51 -3.64 16.82
CA PHE A 19 -17.86 -3.23 16.47
C PHE A 19 -18.59 -2.66 17.69
N ARG A 20 -19.58 -1.80 17.45
CA ARG A 20 -20.44 -1.25 18.52
C ARG A 20 -21.21 -2.34 19.27
N SER A 21 -21.43 -3.48 18.63
CA SER A 21 -22.01 -4.69 19.22
C SER A 21 -21.11 -5.39 20.24
N GLY A 22 -19.86 -4.94 20.40
CA GLY A 22 -18.88 -5.56 21.30
C GLY A 22 -18.04 -6.67 20.66
N ALA A 23 -18.44 -7.17 19.49
CA ALA A 23 -17.62 -8.08 18.69
C ALA A 23 -16.31 -7.39 18.27
N ALA A 24 -15.21 -8.13 18.29
CA ALA A 24 -13.91 -7.61 17.87
C ALA A 24 -13.07 -8.70 17.21
N GLY A 25 -12.17 -8.30 16.32
CA GLY A 25 -11.29 -9.20 15.60
C GLY A 25 -10.29 -8.46 14.72
N TRP A 26 -9.42 -9.22 14.08
CA TRP A 26 -8.45 -8.70 13.13
C TRP A 26 -9.00 -8.83 11.70
N VAL A 27 -8.90 -7.76 10.93
CA VAL A 27 -9.20 -7.77 9.50
C VAL A 27 -7.94 -7.42 8.75
N ARG A 28 -7.69 -8.12 7.66
CA ARG A 28 -6.54 -7.86 6.80
C ARG A 28 -6.78 -6.59 5.99
N GLY A 29 -5.73 -5.80 5.81
CA GLY A 29 -5.82 -4.43 5.35
C GLY A 29 -6.27 -4.24 3.91
N ASP A 30 -6.01 -5.23 3.07
CA ASP A 30 -6.53 -5.33 1.70
C ASP A 30 -8.07 -5.39 1.63
N PHE A 31 -8.74 -5.88 2.69
CA PHE A 31 -10.20 -5.90 2.80
C PHE A 31 -10.79 -4.69 3.51
N VAL A 32 -9.99 -3.69 3.87
CA VAL A 32 -10.48 -2.49 4.57
C VAL A 32 -10.58 -1.30 3.63
N THR A 33 -11.82 -0.83 3.42
CA THR A 33 -12.06 0.48 2.81
C THR A 33 -12.42 1.48 3.90
N PHE A 34 -11.61 2.52 4.04
CA PHE A 34 -11.89 3.61 4.98
C PHE A 34 -12.86 4.60 4.35
N VAL A 35 -14.06 4.70 4.90
CA VAL A 35 -15.02 5.76 4.56
C VAL A 35 -14.71 6.96 5.45
N SER A 36 -14.25 8.06 4.86
CA SER A 36 -14.03 9.32 5.57
C SER A 36 -15.37 9.82 6.11
N GLY A 37 -15.59 9.75 7.43
CA GLY A 37 -16.84 10.21 8.04
C GLY A 37 -17.02 9.86 9.51
N GLN A 38 -16.30 8.87 10.04
CA GLN A 38 -16.25 8.62 11.48
C GLN A 38 -14.81 8.31 11.91
N GLY A 39 -14.31 9.08 12.88
CA GLY A 39 -12.92 9.09 13.36
C GLY A 39 -12.42 7.78 13.98
N GLY A 40 -12.24 6.75 13.16
CA GLY A 40 -11.24 5.70 13.41
C GLY A 40 -9.87 6.21 12.97
N PRO A 41 -8.76 5.78 13.61
CA PRO A 41 -7.44 6.13 13.11
C PRO A 41 -7.29 5.59 11.69
N ALA A 42 -6.85 6.49 10.81
CA ALA A 42 -6.51 6.18 9.44
C ALA A 42 -5.49 5.02 9.42
N PRO A 43 -5.48 4.20 8.36
CA PRO A 43 -4.45 3.19 8.20
C PRO A 43 -3.08 3.86 8.33
N SER A 44 -2.14 3.19 8.98
CA SER A 44 -0.75 3.62 9.06
C SER A 44 -0.12 3.52 7.67
N SER A 45 -0.42 4.48 6.80
CA SER A 45 0.17 4.59 5.49
C SER A 45 1.48 5.34 5.60
N ARG A 46 2.54 4.82 4.99
CA ARG A 46 3.80 5.55 4.83
C ARG A 46 3.70 6.43 3.59
N THR A 47 4.28 7.62 3.64
CA THR A 47 4.46 8.41 2.41
C THR A 47 5.71 7.88 1.69
N GLY A 48 5.64 7.83 0.36
CA GLY A 48 6.81 7.59 -0.48
C GLY A 48 6.75 8.41 -1.74
N TYR A 49 7.85 8.38 -2.48
CA TYR A 49 7.99 9.00 -3.79
C TYR A 49 8.45 7.96 -4.80
N LEU A 50 7.89 8.02 -6.00
CA LEU A 50 8.40 7.23 -7.11
C LEU A 50 9.78 7.76 -7.51
N ARG A 51 10.72 6.85 -7.70
CA ARG A 51 12.08 7.19 -8.12
C ARG A 51 12.55 6.34 -9.28
N THR A 52 13.16 6.98 -10.27
CA THR A 52 13.82 6.33 -11.41
C THR A 52 15.21 6.90 -11.61
N ALA A 53 16.05 6.17 -12.36
CA ALA A 53 17.40 6.63 -12.69
C ALA A 53 17.36 7.91 -13.56
N ASP A 54 16.44 7.96 -14.52
CA ASP A 54 16.25 9.10 -15.40
C ASP A 54 14.99 9.87 -15.00
N ALA A 55 15.12 11.20 -14.84
CA ALA A 55 14.00 12.07 -14.51
C ALA A 55 12.88 11.98 -15.56
N GLY A 56 11.63 11.91 -15.11
CA GLY A 56 10.45 11.80 -15.97
C GLY A 56 10.18 10.40 -16.54
N SER A 57 11.00 9.40 -16.20
CA SER A 57 10.72 8.01 -16.58
C SER A 57 9.47 7.48 -15.89
N ARG A 58 8.80 6.57 -16.58
CA ARG A 58 7.57 5.93 -16.09
C ARG A 58 7.88 4.74 -15.20
N VAL A 59 7.12 4.63 -14.12
CA VAL A 59 7.09 3.46 -13.24
C VAL A 59 5.75 2.75 -13.44
N ASN A 60 5.80 1.47 -13.79
CA ASN A 60 4.60 0.66 -13.98
C ASN A 60 3.92 0.36 -12.65
N VAL A 61 2.61 0.57 -12.59
CA VAL A 61 1.76 0.28 -11.43
C VAL A 61 0.89 -0.91 -11.79
N ARG A 62 1.15 -2.03 -11.13
CA ARG A 62 0.68 -3.35 -11.54
C ARG A 62 -0.52 -3.82 -10.74
N SER A 63 -1.32 -4.71 -11.32
CA SER A 63 -2.46 -5.34 -10.66
C SER A 63 -2.06 -6.34 -9.57
N ALA A 64 -0.84 -6.90 -9.64
CA ALA A 64 -0.32 -7.88 -8.68
C ALA A 64 1.20 -7.69 -8.47
N PRO A 65 1.79 -8.20 -7.37
CA PRO A 65 3.22 -8.08 -7.04
C PRO A 65 4.08 -9.04 -7.90
N SER A 66 4.09 -8.81 -9.22
CA SER A 66 4.83 -9.60 -10.19
C SER A 66 5.13 -8.79 -11.44
N THR A 67 6.31 -8.98 -12.03
CA THR A 67 6.66 -8.39 -13.34
C THR A 67 5.82 -8.91 -14.51
N SER A 68 5.12 -10.04 -14.35
CA SER A 68 4.19 -10.58 -15.36
C SER A 68 2.77 -10.01 -15.25
N ALA A 69 2.45 -9.28 -14.19
CA ALA A 69 1.12 -8.73 -13.97
C ALA A 69 0.83 -7.56 -14.91
N THR A 70 -0.46 -7.38 -15.26
CA THR A 70 -0.90 -6.24 -16.08
C THR A 70 -0.62 -4.92 -15.38
N SER A 71 -0.32 -3.87 -16.15
CA SER A 71 -0.01 -2.53 -15.64
C SER A 71 -1.07 -1.53 -16.14
N PRO A 72 -2.25 -1.45 -15.49
CA PRO A 72 -3.31 -0.54 -15.92
C PRO A 72 -2.98 0.94 -15.69
N HIS A 73 -2.00 1.22 -14.82
CA HIS A 73 -1.58 2.56 -14.46
C HIS A 73 -0.06 2.68 -14.53
N TYR A 74 0.42 3.92 -14.55
CA TYR A 74 1.82 4.26 -14.35
C TYR A 74 1.92 5.55 -13.53
N GLY A 75 3.04 5.72 -12.85
CA GLY A 75 3.46 7.01 -12.30
C GLY A 75 4.75 7.48 -12.97
N VAL A 76 5.23 8.65 -12.58
CA VAL A 76 6.49 9.23 -13.05
C VAL A 76 7.41 9.56 -11.88
N ASP A 77 8.71 9.73 -12.16
CA ASP A 77 9.68 10.19 -11.15
C ASP A 77 9.17 11.41 -10.37
N GLY A 78 9.29 11.34 -9.04
CA GLY A 78 8.85 12.40 -8.13
C GLY A 78 7.37 12.35 -7.74
N ASP A 79 6.56 11.46 -8.32
CA ASP A 79 5.16 11.31 -7.90
C ASP A 79 5.07 10.87 -6.44
N ARG A 80 4.29 11.62 -5.66
CA ARG A 80 4.00 11.28 -4.27
C ARG A 80 2.91 10.21 -4.18
N VAL A 81 3.17 9.18 -3.39
CA VAL A 81 2.25 8.05 -3.17
C VAL A 81 2.08 7.77 -1.68
N GLN A 82 0.94 7.16 -1.34
CA GLN A 82 0.73 6.54 -0.03
C GLN A 82 0.93 5.04 -0.16
N VAL A 83 1.73 4.46 0.74
CA VAL A 83 2.04 3.04 0.80
C VAL A 83 1.21 2.41 1.90
N PHE A 84 0.45 1.37 1.57
CA PHE A 84 -0.47 0.69 2.48
C PHE A 84 -0.03 -0.73 2.82
N ASP A 85 0.77 -1.36 1.95
CA ASP A 85 1.20 -2.73 2.16
C ASP A 85 2.53 -3.03 1.46
N SER A 86 3.17 -4.12 1.86
CA SER A 86 4.37 -4.62 1.20
C SER A 86 4.46 -6.14 1.24
N THR A 87 4.84 -6.77 0.13
CA THR A 87 5.00 -8.22 0.06
C THR A 87 6.18 -8.62 -0.82
N ARG A 88 6.68 -9.84 -0.65
CA ARG A 88 7.74 -10.39 -1.51
C ARG A 88 7.09 -11.10 -2.71
N GLY A 89 7.39 -10.63 -3.91
CA GLY A 89 6.93 -11.25 -5.15
C GLY A 89 7.64 -12.58 -5.42
N GLY A 90 7.04 -13.41 -6.28
CA GLY A 90 7.68 -14.66 -6.74
C GLY A 90 8.97 -14.44 -7.55
N ASP A 91 9.19 -13.21 -8.00
CA ASP A 91 10.41 -12.73 -8.65
C ASP A 91 11.53 -12.33 -7.67
N GLY A 92 11.28 -12.42 -6.37
CA GLY A 92 12.25 -12.13 -5.31
C GLY A 92 12.36 -10.67 -4.91
N TYR A 93 11.60 -9.77 -5.56
CA TYR A 93 11.57 -8.35 -5.20
C TYR A 93 10.53 -8.07 -4.12
N THR A 94 10.76 -7.03 -3.31
CA THR A 94 9.71 -6.44 -2.49
C THR A 94 8.82 -5.58 -3.38
N TRP A 95 7.51 -5.73 -3.23
CA TRP A 95 6.49 -4.94 -3.91
C TRP A 95 5.69 -4.17 -2.88
N TYR A 96 5.31 -2.94 -3.20
CA TYR A 96 4.51 -2.08 -2.35
C TYR A 96 3.16 -1.80 -2.99
N TYR A 97 2.10 -1.93 -2.20
CA TYR A 97 0.77 -1.51 -2.61
C TYR A 97 0.59 -0.03 -2.31
N ILE A 98 0.33 0.75 -3.37
CA ILE A 98 0.31 2.20 -3.31
C ILE A 98 -1.03 2.80 -3.75
N LYS A 99 -1.28 4.05 -3.33
CA LYS A 99 -2.34 4.91 -3.84
C LYS A 99 -1.78 6.27 -4.24
N PHE A 100 -2.12 6.73 -5.43
CA PHE A 100 -1.86 8.08 -5.89
C PHE A 100 -2.90 9.07 -5.36
N ARG A 101 -2.57 10.37 -5.39
CA ARG A 101 -3.54 11.44 -5.10
C ARG A 101 -4.78 11.39 -6.01
N SER A 102 -4.63 10.91 -7.25
CA SER A 102 -5.75 10.70 -8.19
C SER A 102 -6.72 9.60 -7.76
N GLY A 103 -6.35 8.76 -6.79
CA GLY A 103 -7.11 7.60 -6.37
C GLY A 103 -6.71 6.29 -7.07
N ALA A 104 -5.86 6.34 -8.11
CA ALA A 104 -5.31 5.14 -8.73
C ALA A 104 -4.51 4.31 -7.72
N THR A 105 -4.62 2.98 -7.81
CA THR A 105 -3.98 2.04 -6.88
C THR A 105 -3.30 0.89 -7.62
N GLY A 106 -2.33 0.25 -6.97
CA GLY A 106 -1.68 -0.95 -7.49
C GLY A 106 -0.31 -1.19 -6.85
N TRP A 107 0.39 -2.18 -7.41
CA TRP A 107 1.68 -2.65 -6.93
C TRP A 107 2.84 -2.04 -7.71
N VAL A 108 3.81 -1.50 -6.98
CA VAL A 108 5.06 -0.98 -7.55
C VAL A 108 6.23 -1.71 -6.91
N ARG A 109 7.26 -2.03 -7.71
CA ARG A 109 8.46 -2.70 -7.22
C ARG A 109 9.27 -1.77 -6.32
N GLY A 110 9.83 -2.31 -5.25
CA GLY A 110 10.47 -1.55 -4.18
C GLY A 110 11.63 -0.68 -4.62
N ASP A 111 12.37 -1.09 -5.67
CA ASP A 111 13.50 -0.30 -6.19
C ASP A 111 13.06 1.05 -6.80
N PHE A 112 11.76 1.21 -7.09
CA PHE A 112 11.19 2.46 -7.61
C PHE A 112 10.49 3.28 -6.55
N ILE A 113 10.61 2.94 -5.26
CA ILE A 113 9.99 3.70 -4.17
C ILE A 113 11.05 4.14 -3.16
N ASP A 114 11.12 5.45 -2.98
CA ASP A 114 11.80 6.07 -1.86
C ASP A 114 10.80 6.33 -0.73
N LEU A 115 10.92 5.57 0.37
CA LEU A 115 10.05 5.69 1.52
C LEU A 115 10.56 6.78 2.45
N THR A 116 9.73 7.79 2.71
CA THR A 116 10.02 8.79 3.74
C THR A 116 9.61 8.23 5.10
N ASN A 117 10.53 8.21 6.06
CA ASN A 117 10.25 7.93 7.46
C ASN A 117 9.56 9.11 8.15
#